data_AF-A0A1B2DJ15-F1
#
_entry.id   AF-A0A1B2DJ15-F1
#
_cell.length_a   1.000
_cell.length_b   1.000
_cell.length_c   1.000
_cell.angle_alpha   90.00
_cell.angle_beta   90.00
_cell.angle_gamma   90.00
#
_symmetry.space_group_name_H-M   'P 1'
#
loop_
_entity.id
_entity.type
_entity.pdbx_description
1 polymer ?
#
loop_
_entity_poly.entity_id
_entity_poly.type
_entity_poly.pdbx_seq_one_letter_code
_entity_poly.pdbx_strand_id
1 'polypeptide(L)'
;MAQLNGITAVSDNEIIYEGLTYKAHSGAVQAGDIARWDGIDYSAKPAGAYFRIIELDSDDDGIFTDSEADVDYISTHDADWTIFRLATTTAQLLDAKRKAVETLTEEISQLEAKLSEENTLKVGDYARFVSGDEYAVGTIVVVNLIDELEPHWPYGVRSILATNECRPEDSVKRAQIERLTPAEARAALLTQIDELIPSESL
;
A
#
# COMPACT_ATOMS: atom_id res chain seq x y z
N MET A 1 28.83 7.15 10.60
CA MET A 1 27.51 6.86 11.20
C MET A 1 27.76 6.25 12.56
N ALA A 2 27.23 6.85 13.62
CA ALA A 2 27.40 6.43 15.01
C ALA A 2 26.75 5.08 15.32
N GLN A 3 26.98 4.61 16.55
CA GLN A 3 26.28 3.50 17.23
C GLN A 3 24.87 3.24 16.67
N LEU A 4 24.60 1.99 16.29
CA LEU A 4 23.32 1.55 15.76
C LEU A 4 22.24 1.63 16.84
N ASN A 5 21.18 2.36 16.52
CA ASN A 5 19.95 2.39 17.30
C ASN A 5 18.91 1.43 16.69
N GLY A 6 17.92 1.00 17.47
CA GLY A 6 16.86 0.11 16.97
C GLY A 6 17.26 -1.37 16.84
N ILE A 7 18.38 -1.76 17.43
CA ILE A 7 18.74 -3.16 17.62
C ILE A 7 17.81 -3.79 18.67
N THR A 8 17.19 -4.91 18.31
CA THR A 8 16.47 -5.76 19.27
C THR A 8 17.28 -7.01 19.52
N ALA A 9 17.82 -7.17 20.73
CA ALA A 9 18.52 -8.40 21.11
C ALA A 9 17.47 -9.51 21.40
N VAL A 10 17.52 -10.59 20.62
CA VAL A 10 16.64 -11.76 20.80
C VAL A 10 17.29 -12.77 21.73
N SER A 11 18.60 -12.93 21.63
CA SER A 11 19.46 -13.71 22.53
C SER A 11 20.90 -13.19 22.45
N ASP A 12 21.81 -13.77 23.22
CA ASP A 12 23.25 -13.43 23.13
C ASP A 12 23.83 -13.64 21.72
N ASN A 13 23.24 -14.56 20.95
CA ASN A 13 23.69 -14.97 19.62
C ASN A 13 22.74 -14.55 18.48
N GLU A 14 21.72 -13.74 18.75
CA GLU A 14 20.75 -13.33 17.73
C GLU A 14 20.20 -11.93 18.00
N ILE A 15 20.22 -11.10 16.96
CA ILE A 15 19.67 -9.74 16.99
C ILE A 15 18.77 -9.48 15.78
N ILE A 16 17.86 -8.52 15.92
CA ILE A 16 17.06 -7.99 14.82
C ILE A 16 17.42 -6.52 14.61
N TYR A 17 17.74 -6.15 13.37
CA TYR A 17 18.03 -4.78 12.95
C TYR A 17 17.29 -4.50 11.63
N GLU A 18 16.53 -3.40 11.55
CA GLU A 18 15.71 -3.05 10.38
C GLU A 18 14.77 -4.18 9.91
N GLY A 19 14.30 -5.00 10.86
CA GLY A 19 13.42 -6.16 10.57
C GLY A 19 14.15 -7.39 10.02
N LEU A 20 15.48 -7.37 9.94
CA LEU A 20 16.31 -8.49 9.50
C LEU A 20 16.97 -9.19 10.70
N THR A 21 17.02 -10.51 10.66
CA THR A 21 17.69 -11.33 11.68
C THR A 21 19.17 -11.49 11.36
N TYR A 22 20.00 -11.19 12.36
CA TYR A 22 21.44 -11.45 12.34
C TYR A 22 21.79 -12.45 13.44
N LYS A 23 22.76 -13.33 13.17
CA LYS A 23 23.23 -14.35 14.11
C LYS A 23 24.71 -14.19 14.39
N ALA A 24 25.12 -14.51 15.62
CA ALA A 24 26.52 -14.52 15.99
C ALA A 24 27.33 -15.40 15.03
N HIS A 25 28.48 -14.88 14.61
CA HIS A 25 29.33 -15.43 13.60
C HIS A 25 30.78 -15.40 14.07
N SER A 26 31.45 -16.55 14.04
CA SER A 26 32.80 -16.73 14.59
C SER A 26 33.91 -16.73 13.53
N GLY A 27 33.60 -16.42 12.28
CA GLY A 27 34.59 -16.27 11.21
C GLY A 27 34.94 -14.80 10.94
N ALA A 28 35.83 -14.58 9.97
CA ALA A 28 36.28 -13.24 9.56
C ALA A 28 35.09 -12.28 9.32
N VAL A 29 35.25 -11.04 9.78
CA VAL A 29 34.29 -9.96 9.59
C VAL A 29 34.09 -9.63 8.11
N GLN A 30 32.92 -9.12 7.78
CA GLN A 30 32.59 -8.63 6.45
C GLN A 30 31.90 -7.27 6.54
N ALA A 31 32.06 -6.48 5.48
CA ALA A 31 31.25 -5.28 5.28
C ALA A 31 29.76 -5.63 5.36
N GLY A 32 29.02 -4.89 6.20
CA GLY A 32 27.60 -5.12 6.46
C GLY A 32 27.28 -6.00 7.67
N ASP A 33 28.28 -6.67 8.27
CA ASP A 33 28.11 -7.28 9.59
C ASP A 33 27.83 -6.21 10.67
N ILE A 34 27.24 -6.64 11.77
CA ILE A 34 27.02 -5.81 12.96
C ILE A 34 27.92 -6.33 14.07
N ALA A 35 28.74 -5.47 14.65
CA ALA A 35 29.59 -5.82 15.78
C ALA A 35 29.02 -5.24 17.08
N ARG A 36 29.06 -6.02 18.15
CA ARG A 36 28.73 -5.59 19.51
C ARG A 36 30.00 -5.51 20.33
N TRP A 37 30.20 -4.37 20.99
CA TRP A 37 31.29 -4.20 21.95
C TRP A 37 30.91 -4.86 23.28
N ASP A 38 31.64 -5.90 23.66
CA ASP A 38 31.50 -6.65 24.92
C ASP A 38 32.62 -6.36 25.93
N GLY A 39 33.64 -5.59 25.52
CA GLY A 39 34.74 -5.20 26.39
C GLY A 39 34.32 -4.34 27.59
N ILE A 40 35.10 -4.45 28.65
CA ILE A 40 34.85 -3.78 29.94
C ILE A 40 35.86 -2.65 30.26
N ASP A 41 36.80 -2.39 29.34
CA ASP A 41 37.90 -1.44 29.54
C ASP A 41 37.53 0.02 29.26
N TYR A 42 38.47 0.94 29.54
CA TYR A 42 38.38 2.40 29.39
C TYR A 42 38.24 2.91 27.94
N SER A 43 37.64 2.13 27.04
CA SER A 43 37.29 2.63 25.71
C SER A 43 36.10 3.59 25.81
N ALA A 44 36.01 4.56 24.91
CA ALA A 44 34.87 5.48 24.81
C ALA A 44 33.56 4.78 24.38
N LYS A 45 33.57 3.45 24.21
CA LYS A 45 32.48 2.66 23.65
C LYS A 45 31.65 2.07 24.79
N PRO A 46 30.35 2.38 24.88
CA PRO A 46 29.50 1.78 25.90
C PRO A 46 29.44 0.25 25.71
N ALA A 47 29.65 -0.52 26.76
CA ALA A 47 29.44 -1.96 26.72
C ALA A 47 28.01 -2.29 26.23
N GLY A 48 27.90 -3.23 25.30
CA GLY A 48 26.67 -3.58 24.61
C GLY A 48 26.28 -2.66 23.45
N ALA A 49 27.10 -1.66 23.10
CA ALA A 49 26.88 -0.83 21.92
C ALA A 49 27.09 -1.65 20.64
N TYR A 50 26.27 -1.38 19.62
CA TYR A 50 26.30 -2.04 18.32
C TYR A 50 26.79 -1.08 17.25
N PHE A 51 27.61 -1.57 16.32
CA PHE A 51 28.19 -0.79 15.24
C PHE A 51 28.10 -1.58 13.94
N ARG A 52 27.87 -0.90 12.82
CA ARG A 52 27.89 -1.54 11.50
C ARG A 52 29.29 -1.47 10.91
N ILE A 53 29.80 -2.61 10.46
CA ILE A 53 31.05 -2.65 9.70
C ILE A 53 30.75 -2.09 8.30
N ILE A 54 31.46 -1.02 7.94
CA ILE A 54 31.24 -0.29 6.68
C ILE A 54 32.09 -0.92 5.58
N GLU A 55 33.35 -1.20 5.89
CA GLU A 55 34.34 -1.79 5.00
C GLU A 55 35.42 -2.53 5.80
N LEU A 56 36.38 -3.13 5.12
CA LEU A 56 37.56 -3.76 5.71
C LEU A 56 38.81 -2.97 5.33
N ASP A 57 39.80 -2.90 6.22
CA ASP A 57 41.08 -2.29 5.91
C ASP A 57 42.04 -3.27 5.20
N SER A 58 43.31 -2.88 5.05
CA SER A 58 44.32 -3.72 4.39
C SER A 58 44.75 -4.96 5.17
N ASP A 59 44.43 -5.01 6.46
CA ASP A 59 44.76 -6.12 7.38
C ASP A 59 43.52 -6.99 7.67
N ASP A 60 42.43 -6.81 6.90
CA ASP A 60 41.12 -7.46 7.07
C ASP A 60 40.40 -7.11 8.40
N ASP A 61 40.77 -5.98 9.02
CA ASP A 61 40.09 -5.47 10.21
C ASP A 61 38.84 -4.67 9.81
N GLY A 62 37.78 -4.80 10.61
CA GLY A 62 36.49 -4.18 10.33
C GLY A 62 36.48 -2.69 10.66
N ILE A 63 36.19 -1.84 9.69
CA ILE A 63 36.10 -0.39 9.89
C ILE A 63 34.67 0.00 10.25
N PHE A 64 34.51 0.82 11.29
CA PHE A 64 33.26 1.47 11.65
C PHE A 64 33.48 2.94 12.05
N THR A 65 32.39 3.67 12.22
CA THR A 65 32.42 5.04 12.74
C THR A 65 31.75 5.08 14.11
N ASP A 66 32.35 5.76 15.07
CA ASP A 66 31.78 5.89 16.40
C ASP A 66 30.81 7.09 16.54
N SER A 67 30.40 7.39 17.78
CA SER A 67 29.51 8.51 18.10
C SER A 67 30.11 9.89 17.88
N GLU A 68 31.43 10.01 17.83
CA GLU A 68 32.16 11.27 17.61
C GLU A 68 32.51 11.48 16.14
N ALA A 69 32.07 10.56 15.28
CA ALA A 69 32.40 10.49 13.86
C ALA A 69 33.86 10.11 13.56
N ASP A 70 34.54 9.52 14.54
CA ASP A 70 35.89 9.00 14.37
C ASP A 70 35.85 7.61 13.74
N VAL A 71 36.90 7.30 12.98
CA VAL A 71 37.09 6.00 12.36
C VAL A 71 37.77 5.08 13.37
N ASP A 72 37.12 3.97 13.67
CA ASP A 72 37.62 2.93 14.55
C ASP A 72 37.71 1.59 13.82
N TYR A 73 38.50 0.70 14.41
CA TYR A 73 38.83 -0.61 13.85
C TYR A 73 38.41 -1.71 14.82
N ILE A 74 37.92 -2.80 14.26
CA ILE A 74 37.61 -4.04 14.97
C ILE A 74 38.55 -5.08 14.44
N SER A 75 39.50 -5.50 15.27
CA SER A 75 40.29 -6.67 14.94
C SER A 75 39.53 -7.93 15.33
N THR A 76 39.46 -8.88 14.41
CA THR A 76 38.84 -10.20 14.65
C THR A 76 39.54 -11.03 15.72
N HIS A 77 40.74 -10.60 16.13
CA HIS A 77 41.53 -11.22 17.19
C HIS A 77 41.18 -10.69 18.59
N ASP A 78 40.39 -9.62 18.67
CA ASP A 78 39.97 -9.03 19.92
C ASP A 78 38.73 -9.76 20.45
N ALA A 79 38.88 -10.40 21.62
CA ALA A 79 37.84 -11.18 22.26
C ALA A 79 36.69 -10.31 22.81
N ASP A 80 36.88 -8.99 22.81
CA ASP A 80 35.91 -8.01 23.30
C ASP A 80 34.81 -7.70 22.26
N TRP A 81 34.80 -8.35 21.09
CA TRP A 81 33.78 -8.14 20.06
C TRP A 81 32.97 -9.40 19.74
N THR A 82 31.65 -9.26 19.74
CA THR A 82 30.75 -10.26 19.15
C THR A 82 30.26 -9.78 17.78
N ILE A 83 30.50 -10.58 16.74
CA ILE A 83 30.10 -10.28 15.36
C ILE A 83 28.79 -10.97 15.02
N PHE A 84 27.84 -10.22 14.46
CA PHE A 84 26.54 -10.71 14.00
C PHE A 84 26.45 -10.57 12.47
N ARG A 85 26.22 -11.68 11.80
CA ARG A 85 26.05 -11.75 10.34
C ARG A 85 24.59 -11.96 9.98
N LEU A 86 24.17 -11.32 8.89
CA LEU A 86 22.82 -11.49 8.35
C LEU A 86 22.53 -12.98 8.13
N ALA A 87 21.50 -13.50 8.81
CA ALA A 87 21.17 -14.92 8.77
C ALA A 87 20.53 -15.34 7.44
N THR A 88 20.00 -14.36 6.69
CA THR A 88 19.34 -14.56 5.40
C THR A 88 20.27 -14.12 4.27
N THR A 89 20.64 -15.03 3.37
CA THR A 89 21.40 -14.67 2.17
C THR A 89 20.59 -13.74 1.26
N THR A 90 21.28 -12.93 0.46
CA THR A 90 20.63 -12.09 -0.58
C THR A 90 19.74 -12.92 -1.51
N ALA A 91 20.12 -14.16 -1.82
CA ALA A 91 19.32 -15.07 -2.62
C ALA A 91 17.98 -15.43 -1.95
N GLN A 92 17.99 -15.73 -0.65
CA GLN A 92 16.78 -16.02 0.12
C GLN A 92 15.90 -14.77 0.30
N LEU A 93 16.49 -13.60 0.50
CA LEU A 93 15.75 -12.34 0.54
C LEU A 93 15.08 -12.06 -0.82
N LEU A 94 15.80 -12.28 -1.92
CA LEU A 94 15.27 -12.10 -3.27
C LEU A 94 14.12 -13.06 -3.56
N ASP A 95 14.24 -14.32 -3.16
CA ASP A 95 13.18 -15.33 -3.30
C ASP A 95 11.92 -14.93 -2.51
N ALA A 96 12.08 -14.52 -1.25
CA ALA A 96 10.99 -14.03 -0.42
C ALA A 96 10.31 -12.79 -1.04
N LYS A 97 11.09 -11.85 -1.59
CA LYS A 97 10.55 -10.66 -2.27
C LYS A 97 9.80 -11.03 -3.54
N ARG A 98 10.29 -12.00 -4.33
CA ARG A 98 9.59 -12.49 -5.53
C ARG A 98 8.24 -13.12 -5.18
N LYS A 99 8.19 -13.95 -4.14
CA LYS A 99 6.95 -14.56 -3.66
C LYS A 99 5.95 -13.52 -3.16
N ALA A 100 6.42 -12.48 -2.46
CA ALA A 100 5.58 -11.37 -2.04
C ALA A 100 5.00 -10.59 -3.23
N VAL A 101 5.80 -10.34 -4.27
CA VAL A 101 5.33 -9.70 -5.51
C VAL A 101 4.28 -10.54 -6.22
N GLU A 102 4.46 -11.86 -6.29
CA GLU A 102 3.48 -12.78 -6.87
C GLU A 102 2.15 -12.71 -6.12
N THR A 103 2.18 -12.71 -4.78
CA THR A 103 0.98 -12.59 -3.94
C THR A 103 0.27 -11.26 -4.16
N LEU A 104 1.00 -10.14 -4.15
CA LEU A 104 0.42 -8.82 -4.39
C LEU A 104 -0.19 -8.70 -5.80
N THR A 105 0.42 -9.35 -6.79
CA THR A 105 -0.11 -9.34 -8.17
C THR A 105 -1.47 -10.05 -8.24
N GLU A 106 -1.60 -11.19 -7.56
CA GLU A 106 -2.86 -11.92 -7.46
C GLU A 106 -3.94 -11.11 -6.73
N GLU A 107 -3.59 -10.49 -5.59
CA GLU A 107 -4.52 -9.63 -4.84
C GLU A 107 -5.01 -8.43 -5.67
N ILE A 108 -4.12 -7.79 -6.44
CA ILE A 108 -4.50 -6.70 -7.35
C ILE A 108 -5.49 -7.21 -8.40
N SER A 109 -5.21 -8.36 -9.03
CA SER A 109 -6.10 -8.93 -10.04
C SER A 109 -7.50 -9.23 -9.48
N GLN A 110 -7.59 -9.74 -8.25
CA GLN A 110 -8.86 -9.97 -7.57
C GLN A 110 -9.61 -8.67 -7.25
N LEU A 111 -8.89 -7.64 -6.81
CA LEU A 111 -9.47 -6.32 -6.56
C LEU A 111 -9.95 -5.65 -7.85
N GLU A 112 -9.23 -5.78 -8.95
CA GLU A 112 -9.65 -5.30 -10.27
C GLU A 112 -10.91 -6.01 -10.76
N ALA A 113 -10.98 -7.34 -10.59
CA ALA A 113 -12.18 -8.11 -10.92
C ALA A 113 -13.38 -7.66 -10.08
N LYS A 114 -13.19 -7.48 -8.78
CA LYS A 114 -14.23 -6.99 -7.87
C LYS A 114 -14.67 -5.57 -8.21
N LEU A 115 -13.73 -4.68 -8.51
CA LEU A 115 -14.01 -3.30 -8.92
C LEU A 115 -14.79 -3.25 -10.24
N SER A 116 -14.46 -4.14 -11.19
CA SER A 116 -15.21 -4.28 -12.44
C SER A 116 -16.66 -4.72 -12.18
N GLU A 117 -16.86 -5.69 -11.29
CA GLU A 117 -18.21 -6.13 -10.90
C GLU A 117 -18.99 -5.02 -10.18
N GLU A 118 -18.35 -4.30 -9.26
CA GLU A 118 -18.94 -3.16 -8.55
C GLU A 118 -19.25 -1.98 -9.47
N ASN A 119 -18.51 -1.80 -10.57
CA ASN A 119 -18.78 -0.72 -11.55
C ASN A 119 -19.77 -1.09 -12.64
N THR A 120 -20.14 -2.37 -12.73
CA THR A 120 -21.19 -2.84 -13.63
C THR A 120 -22.54 -2.37 -13.09
N LEU A 121 -23.30 -1.64 -13.91
CA LEU A 121 -24.65 -1.21 -13.56
C LEU A 121 -25.59 -2.41 -13.60
N LYS A 122 -26.45 -2.52 -12.60
CA LYS A 122 -27.47 -3.56 -12.47
C LYS A 122 -28.87 -2.94 -12.50
N VAL A 123 -29.88 -3.71 -12.90
CA VAL A 123 -31.28 -3.27 -12.80
C VAL A 123 -31.58 -2.93 -11.34
N GLY A 124 -32.19 -1.76 -11.11
CA GLY A 124 -32.44 -1.18 -9.81
C GLY A 124 -31.37 -0.21 -9.32
N ASP A 125 -30.18 -0.15 -9.95
CA ASP A 125 -29.18 0.85 -9.60
C ASP A 125 -29.64 2.26 -9.95
N TYR A 126 -29.30 3.20 -9.08
CA TYR A 126 -29.45 4.62 -9.34
C TYR A 126 -28.28 5.12 -10.18
N ALA A 127 -28.55 6.04 -11.09
CA ALA A 127 -27.53 6.72 -11.86
C ALA A 127 -27.87 8.20 -12.06
N ARG A 128 -26.84 8.99 -12.28
CA ARG A 128 -26.95 10.38 -12.72
C ARG A 128 -26.71 10.43 -14.22
N PHE A 129 -27.62 11.07 -14.95
CA PHE A 129 -27.44 11.35 -16.36
C PHE A 129 -26.39 12.46 -16.54
N VAL A 130 -25.33 12.20 -17.32
CA VAL A 130 -24.18 13.11 -17.46
C VAL A 130 -24.03 13.68 -18.87
N SER A 131 -24.58 13.02 -19.90
CA SER A 131 -24.55 13.52 -21.28
C SER A 131 -25.57 12.82 -22.18
N GLY A 132 -26.02 13.48 -23.25
CA GLY A 132 -27.03 12.98 -24.19
C GLY A 132 -28.18 13.97 -24.35
N ASP A 133 -29.22 13.56 -25.08
CA ASP A 133 -30.42 14.35 -25.37
C ASP A 133 -31.71 13.72 -24.77
N GLU A 134 -31.60 12.54 -24.18
CA GLU A 134 -32.72 11.81 -23.57
C GLU A 134 -33.21 12.47 -22.28
N TYR A 135 -32.29 13.02 -21.48
CA TYR A 135 -32.59 13.69 -20.20
C TYR A 135 -31.75 14.96 -20.02
N ALA A 136 -32.17 15.84 -19.12
CA ALA A 136 -31.32 16.95 -18.69
C ALA A 136 -30.09 16.41 -17.92
N VAL A 137 -28.91 16.96 -18.18
CA VAL A 137 -27.70 16.63 -17.41
C VAL A 137 -27.95 16.90 -15.92
N GLY A 138 -27.58 15.94 -15.08
CA GLY A 138 -27.84 15.93 -13.64
C GLY A 138 -29.10 15.15 -13.25
N THR A 139 -29.98 14.78 -14.19
CA THR A 139 -31.20 14.02 -13.88
C THR A 139 -30.87 12.71 -13.19
N ILE A 140 -31.58 12.40 -12.10
CA ILE A 140 -31.44 11.11 -11.41
C ILE A 140 -32.39 10.10 -12.04
N VAL A 141 -31.81 9.01 -12.52
CA VAL A 141 -32.50 7.90 -13.18
C VAL A 141 -32.28 6.60 -12.42
N VAL A 142 -33.16 5.64 -12.63
CA VAL A 142 -32.99 4.25 -12.20
C VAL A 142 -32.83 3.37 -13.42
N VAL A 143 -31.87 2.43 -13.38
CA VAL A 143 -31.72 1.40 -14.42
C VAL A 143 -32.90 0.44 -14.28
N ASN A 144 -33.74 0.38 -15.30
CA ASN A 144 -34.95 -0.43 -15.32
C ASN A 144 -34.76 -1.71 -16.14
N LEU A 145 -33.90 -1.66 -17.16
CA LEU A 145 -33.62 -2.76 -18.06
C LEU A 145 -32.14 -2.77 -18.43
N ILE A 146 -31.58 -3.96 -18.62
CA ILE A 146 -30.31 -4.16 -19.31
C ILE A 146 -30.59 -5.06 -20.51
N ASP A 147 -30.42 -4.53 -21.72
CA ASP A 147 -30.54 -5.28 -22.97
C ASP A 147 -29.15 -5.64 -23.51
N GLU A 148 -28.75 -6.89 -23.27
CA GLU A 148 -27.47 -7.41 -23.75
C GLU A 148 -27.44 -7.63 -25.27
N LEU A 149 -28.60 -7.65 -25.93
CA LEU A 149 -28.70 -7.83 -27.38
C LEU A 149 -28.54 -6.51 -28.15
N GLU A 150 -28.69 -5.37 -27.48
CA GLU A 150 -28.50 -4.03 -28.05
C GLU A 150 -27.25 -3.34 -27.45
N PRO A 151 -26.03 -3.70 -27.92
CA PRO A 151 -24.78 -3.27 -27.32
C PRO A 151 -24.54 -1.76 -27.45
N HIS A 152 -25.26 -1.07 -28.33
CA HIS A 152 -25.11 0.37 -28.53
C HIS A 152 -25.86 1.20 -27.47
N TRP A 153 -26.90 0.65 -26.85
CA TRP A 153 -27.76 1.35 -25.88
C TRP A 153 -28.27 0.37 -24.80
N PRO A 154 -27.38 -0.31 -24.07
CA PRO A 154 -27.76 -1.49 -23.31
C PRO A 154 -28.54 -1.17 -22.03
N TYR A 155 -28.66 0.10 -21.61
CA TYR A 155 -29.32 0.46 -20.35
C TYR A 155 -30.63 1.20 -20.59
N GLY A 156 -31.76 0.54 -20.38
CA GLY A 156 -33.06 1.22 -20.30
C GLY A 156 -33.19 1.91 -18.96
N VAL A 157 -33.32 3.24 -18.93
CA VAL A 157 -33.38 4.03 -17.70
C VAL A 157 -34.69 4.79 -17.58
N ARG A 158 -35.09 5.11 -16.34
CA ARG A 158 -36.30 5.90 -16.06
C ARG A 158 -35.98 7.03 -15.08
N SER A 159 -36.38 8.26 -15.40
CA SER A 159 -36.35 9.37 -14.43
C SER A 159 -37.28 9.12 -13.25
N ILE A 160 -36.81 9.46 -12.04
CA ILE A 160 -37.59 9.26 -10.80
C ILE A 160 -38.65 10.34 -10.60
N LEU A 161 -38.36 11.57 -11.07
CA LEU A 161 -39.22 12.73 -10.85
C LEU A 161 -40.13 13.04 -12.05
N ALA A 162 -39.82 12.52 -13.25
CA ALA A 162 -40.69 12.69 -14.40
C ALA A 162 -41.85 11.69 -14.37
N THR A 163 -43.07 12.15 -14.63
CA THR A 163 -44.29 11.34 -14.69
C THR A 163 -44.46 10.57 -16.00
N ASN A 164 -43.53 10.71 -16.95
CA ASN A 164 -43.63 10.01 -18.22
C ASN A 164 -43.24 8.54 -18.02
N GLU A 165 -44.10 7.64 -18.50
CA GLU A 165 -43.84 6.21 -18.56
C GLU A 165 -42.53 5.95 -19.31
N CYS A 166 -41.74 4.99 -18.81
CA CYS A 166 -40.49 4.56 -19.44
C CYS A 166 -40.81 4.08 -20.86
N ARG A 167 -40.32 4.82 -21.85
CA ARG A 167 -40.48 4.44 -23.25
C ARG A 167 -39.30 3.58 -23.69
N PRO A 168 -39.47 2.69 -24.68
CA PRO A 168 -38.36 1.92 -25.25
C PRO A 168 -37.22 2.82 -25.75
N GLU A 169 -37.53 4.06 -26.15
CA GLU A 169 -36.57 5.09 -26.55
C GLU A 169 -35.70 5.66 -25.41
N ASP A 170 -35.97 5.36 -24.14
CA ASP A 170 -35.20 5.88 -22.98
C ASP A 170 -33.93 5.06 -22.69
N SER A 171 -33.33 4.47 -23.73
CA SER A 171 -32.14 3.62 -23.62
C SER A 171 -30.87 4.45 -23.76
N VAL A 172 -29.88 4.24 -22.89
CA VAL A 172 -28.68 5.07 -22.79
C VAL A 172 -27.40 4.23 -22.77
N LYS A 173 -26.28 4.86 -23.14
CA LYS A 173 -24.94 4.25 -23.07
C LYS A 173 -24.37 4.34 -21.67
N ARG A 174 -23.43 3.44 -21.35
CA ARG A 174 -22.66 3.49 -20.09
C ARG A 174 -21.98 4.85 -19.87
N ALA A 175 -21.50 5.49 -20.93
CA ALA A 175 -20.82 6.79 -20.86
C ALA A 175 -21.76 7.98 -20.62
N GLN A 176 -23.07 7.80 -20.83
CA GLN A 176 -24.10 8.83 -20.63
C GLN A 176 -24.62 8.87 -19.20
N ILE A 177 -24.30 7.87 -18.38
CA ILE A 177 -24.77 7.75 -17.00
C ILE A 177 -23.63 7.40 -16.05
N GLU A 178 -23.71 7.91 -14.83
CA GLU A 178 -22.77 7.64 -13.74
C GLU A 178 -23.51 6.94 -12.60
N ARG A 179 -23.03 5.78 -12.16
CA ARG A 179 -23.66 5.03 -11.06
C ARG A 179 -23.61 5.86 -9.78
N LEU A 180 -24.72 5.88 -9.04
CA LEU A 180 -24.81 6.48 -7.71
C LEU A 180 -25.09 5.40 -6.67
N THR A 181 -24.57 5.60 -5.47
CA THR A 181 -25.04 4.88 -4.30
C THR A 181 -26.46 5.33 -3.93
N PRO A 182 -27.25 4.52 -3.21
CA PRO A 182 -28.58 4.94 -2.74
C PRO A 182 -28.56 6.22 -1.90
N ALA A 183 -27.48 6.46 -1.14
CA ALA A 183 -27.32 7.67 -0.33
C ALA A 183 -27.10 8.91 -1.20
N GLU A 184 -26.25 8.82 -2.23
CA GLU A 184 -26.00 9.92 -3.17
C GLU A 184 -27.24 10.22 -4.02
N ALA A 185 -27.92 9.18 -4.50
CA ALA A 185 -29.17 9.33 -5.24
C ALA A 185 -30.24 10.05 -4.41
N ARG A 186 -30.40 9.65 -3.13
CA ARG A 186 -31.32 10.32 -2.20
C ARG A 186 -30.95 11.78 -1.98
N ALA A 187 -29.67 12.07 -1.75
CA ALA A 187 -29.21 13.45 -1.54
C ALA A 187 -29.47 14.32 -2.77
N ALA A 188 -29.14 13.83 -3.97
CA ALA A 188 -29.36 14.54 -5.21
C ALA A 188 -30.85 14.76 -5.54
N LEU A 189 -31.70 13.77 -5.26
CA LEU A 189 -33.15 13.91 -5.42
C LEU A 189 -33.73 14.97 -4.48
N LEU A 190 -33.27 15.04 -3.24
CA LEU A 190 -33.69 16.08 -2.29
C LEU A 190 -33.32 17.48 -2.83
N THR A 191 -32.10 17.66 -3.33
CA THR A 191 -31.70 18.92 -3.96
C THR A 191 -32.59 19.29 -5.15
N GLN A 192 -32.91 18.33 -6.04
CA GLN A 192 -33.79 18.59 -7.18
C GLN A 192 -35.22 18.94 -6.75
N ILE A 193 -35.74 18.31 -5.70
CA ILE A 193 -37.05 18.65 -5.14
C ILE A 193 -37.05 20.06 -4.56
N ASP A 194 -36.00 20.43 -3.81
CA ASP A 194 -35.86 21.77 -3.24
C ASP A 194 -35.76 22.85 -4.33
N GLU A 195 -35.11 22.56 -5.46
CA GLU A 195 -35.06 23.47 -6.63
C GLU A 195 -36.42 23.60 -7.35
N LEU A 196 -37.25 22.55 -7.31
CA LEU A 196 -38.59 22.54 -7.92
C LEU A 196 -39.65 23.24 -7.07
N ILE A 197 -39.41 23.42 -5.77
CA ILE A 197 -40.29 24.17 -4.86
C ILE A 197 -39.70 25.58 -4.71
N PRO A 198 -40.13 26.58 -5.51
CA PRO A 198 -39.63 27.93 -5.37
C PRO A 198 -39.91 28.45 -3.94
N SER A 199 -38.92 29.11 -3.35
CA SER A 199 -38.93 29.68 -2.00
C SER A 199 -39.91 30.83 -1.78
N GLU A 200 -40.98 30.92 -2.57
CA GLU A 200 -42.05 31.91 -2.45
C GLU A 200 -43.38 31.22 -2.10
N SER A 201 -43.57 30.87 -0.83
CA SER A 201 -44.88 30.92 -0.15
C SER A 201 -44.77 30.52 1.33
N LEU A 202 -44.14 31.39 2.12
CA LEU A 202 -44.42 31.56 3.55
C LEU A 202 -44.42 33.05 3.90
#